data_AF-A0A2A5MAQ6-F1
#
_entry.id   AF-A0A2A5MAQ6-F1
#
_cell.length_a   1.000
_cell.length_b   1.000
_cell.length_c   1.000
_cell.angle_alpha   90.00
_cell.angle_beta   90.00
_cell.angle_gamma   90.00
#
_symmetry.space_group_name_H-M   'P 1'
#
loop_
_entity.id
_entity.type
_entity.pdbx_description
1 polymer ?
#
loop_
_entity_poly.entity_id
_entity_poly.type
_entity_poly.pdbx_seq_one_letter_code
_entity_poly.pdbx_strand_id
1 'polypeptide(L)'
;MEFEFGTNWANYSWFVGDIFGAPLAIEGIMAFFLEATFFAVMFFGWDKVSKGFHLLSTWCVAIGSNLSAFWILVANGWMQYPVGMSFNPDTARNEMQSFFEVALSPVAISKFLH
;
A
#
# COMPACT_ATOMS: atom_id res chain seq x y z
N MET A 1 -1.88 -9.41 9.01
CA MET A 1 -3.00 -8.45 9.19
C MET A 1 -3.96 -8.46 8.02
N GLU A 2 -3.48 -8.56 6.78
CA GLU A 2 -4.30 -8.53 5.55
C GLU A 2 -5.56 -9.43 5.60
N PHE A 3 -5.41 -10.69 5.99
CA PHE A 3 -6.55 -11.63 6.01
C PHE A 3 -7.64 -11.30 7.03
N GLU A 4 -7.33 -10.55 8.09
CA GLU A 4 -8.29 -10.18 9.14
C GLU A 4 -9.42 -9.29 8.59
N PHE A 5 -9.12 -8.43 7.61
CA PHE A 5 -10.14 -7.61 6.95
C PHE A 5 -11.18 -8.48 6.24
N GLY A 6 -10.79 -9.64 5.70
CA GLY A 6 -11.70 -10.57 5.04
C GLY A 6 -12.45 -11.46 6.03
N THR A 7 -11.76 -12.01 7.03
CA THR A 7 -12.34 -13.02 7.94
C THR A 7 -13.20 -12.42 9.04
N ASN A 8 -12.80 -11.28 9.61
CA ASN A 8 -13.44 -10.68 10.78
C ASN A 8 -14.21 -9.39 10.48
N TRP A 9 -13.97 -8.77 9.31
CA TRP A 9 -14.57 -7.49 8.92
C TRP A 9 -15.25 -7.55 7.54
N ALA A 10 -15.93 -8.65 7.23
CA ALA A 10 -16.51 -8.90 5.91
C ALA A 10 -17.45 -7.78 5.41
N ASN A 11 -18.32 -7.24 6.27
CA ASN A 11 -19.22 -6.13 5.90
C ASN A 11 -18.46 -4.85 5.57
N TYR A 12 -17.38 -4.56 6.32
CA TYR A 12 -16.51 -3.41 6.04
C TYR A 12 -15.81 -3.58 4.70
N SER A 13 -15.19 -4.75 4.48
CA SER A 13 -14.53 -5.08 3.21
C SER A 13 -15.47 -4.99 2.01
N TRP A 14 -16.73 -5.38 2.18
CA TRP A 14 -17.73 -5.22 1.14
C TRP A 14 -18.13 -3.76 0.90
N PHE A 15 -18.33 -2.99 1.98
CA PHE A 15 -18.83 -1.61 1.92
C PHE A 15 -17.82 -0.61 1.35
N VAL A 16 -16.52 -0.80 1.60
CA VAL A 16 -15.46 0.13 1.16
C VAL A 16 -14.36 -0.52 0.33
N GLY A 17 -14.50 -1.79 -0.04
CA GLY A 17 -13.44 -2.56 -0.70
C GLY A 17 -12.95 -1.94 -2.00
N ASP A 18 -13.81 -1.22 -2.72
CA ASP A 18 -13.46 -0.52 -3.96
C ASP A 18 -12.41 0.59 -3.74
N ILE A 19 -12.44 1.23 -2.57
CA ILE A 19 -11.50 2.30 -2.21
C ILE A 19 -10.34 1.77 -1.36
N PHE A 20 -10.65 1.04 -0.30
CA PHE A 20 -9.68 0.57 0.67
C PHE A 20 -8.80 -0.56 0.12
N GLY A 21 -9.37 -1.42 -0.74
CA GLY A 21 -8.65 -2.56 -1.32
C GLY A 21 -7.63 -2.17 -2.38
N ALA A 22 -7.85 -1.06 -3.11
CA ALA A 22 -6.96 -0.63 -4.18
C ALA A 22 -5.53 -0.28 -3.69
N PRO A 23 -5.33 0.55 -2.65
CA PRO A 23 -4.01 0.80 -2.06
C PRO A 23 -3.30 -0.48 -1.58
N LEU A 24 -4.03 -1.39 -0.93
CA LEU A 24 -3.49 -2.67 -0.42
C LEU A 24 -3.03 -3.60 -1.55
N ALA A 25 -3.78 -3.68 -2.65
CA ALA A 25 -3.36 -4.45 -3.82
C ALA A 25 -2.09 -3.86 -4.45
N ILE A 26 -1.99 -2.53 -4.53
CA ILE A 26 -0.81 -1.84 -5.07
C ILE A 26 0.40 -2.05 -4.16
N GLU A 27 0.23 -2.00 -2.84
CA GLU A 27 1.28 -2.34 -1.86
C GLU A 27 1.89 -3.71 -2.16
N GLY A 28 1.06 -4.74 -2.33
CA GLY A 28 1.51 -6.10 -2.60
C GLY A 28 2.28 -6.25 -3.92
N ILE A 29 1.77 -5.65 -5.00
CA ILE A 29 2.36 -5.80 -6.34
C ILE A 29 3.65 -4.98 -6.50
N MET A 30 3.67 -3.76 -5.96
CA MET A 30 4.77 -2.82 -6.17
C MET A 30 5.81 -2.90 -5.05
N ALA A 31 5.39 -2.73 -3.80
CA ALA A 31 6.30 -2.50 -2.70
C ALA A 31 6.81 -3.82 -2.13
N PHE A 32 5.92 -4.76 -1.80
CA PHE A 32 6.31 -6.06 -1.26
C PHE A 32 7.13 -6.88 -2.26
N PHE A 33 6.75 -6.88 -3.54
CA PHE A 33 7.51 -7.63 -4.54
C PHE A 33 8.93 -7.08 -4.70
N LEU A 34 9.08 -5.75 -4.76
CA LEU A 34 10.38 -5.09 -4.84
C LEU A 34 11.23 -5.40 -3.60
N GLU A 35 10.65 -5.20 -2.41
CA GLU A 35 11.33 -5.45 -1.15
C GLU A 35 11.76 -6.92 -1.02
N ALA A 36 10.84 -7.87 -1.18
CA ALA A 36 11.13 -9.29 -1.00
C ALA A 36 12.18 -9.81 -1.99
N THR A 37 12.14 -9.34 -3.24
CA THR A 37 13.10 -9.75 -4.27
C THR A 37 14.50 -9.24 -3.96
N PHE A 38 14.64 -7.95 -3.66
CA PHE A 38 15.95 -7.33 -3.41
C PHE A 38 16.46 -7.59 -2.00
N PHE A 39 15.60 -7.93 -1.04
CA PHE A 39 16.03 -8.37 0.30
C PHE A 39 16.87 -9.64 0.22
N ALA A 40 16.48 -10.61 -0.62
CA ALA A 40 17.26 -11.83 -0.82
C ALA A 40 18.65 -11.53 -1.40
N VAL A 41 18.75 -10.63 -2.36
CA VAL A 41 20.03 -10.20 -2.95
C VAL A 41 20.87 -9.43 -1.93
N MET A 42 20.25 -8.54 -1.14
CA MET A 42 20.94 -7.77 -0.11
C MET A 42 21.57 -8.69 0.95
N PHE A 43 20.87 -9.74 1.38
CA PHE A 43 21.36 -10.64 2.41
C PHE A 43 22.36 -11.68 1.88
N PHE A 44 22.06 -12.32 0.74
CA PHE A 44 22.85 -13.45 0.21
C PHE A 44 23.82 -13.09 -0.92
N GLY A 45 23.86 -11.83 -1.36
CA GLY A 45 24.55 -11.40 -2.58
C GLY A 45 26.01 -10.98 -2.44
N TRP A 46 26.57 -10.87 -1.23
CA TRP A 46 27.90 -10.28 -0.97
C TRP A 46 29.02 -10.77 -1.88
N ASP A 47 29.14 -12.09 -2.08
CA ASP A 47 30.16 -12.70 -2.95
C ASP A 47 29.58 -13.24 -4.27
N LYS A 48 28.32 -12.93 -4.57
CA LYS A 48 27.58 -13.47 -5.75
C LYS A 48 27.24 -12.40 -6.78
N VAL A 49 27.23 -11.12 -6.39
CA VAL A 49 26.92 -9.99 -7.28
C VAL A 49 28.00 -8.92 -7.21
N SER A 50 28.01 -7.99 -8.16
CA SER A 50 28.93 -6.85 -8.11
C SER A 50 28.58 -5.93 -6.93
N LYS A 51 29.58 -5.21 -6.41
CA LYS A 51 29.39 -4.23 -5.32
C LYS A 51 28.32 -3.18 -5.65
N GLY A 52 28.26 -2.73 -6.92
CA GLY A 52 27.26 -1.78 -7.37
C GLY A 52 25.84 -2.35 -7.38
N PHE A 53 25.68 -3.61 -7.79
CA PHE A 53 24.38 -4.28 -7.76
C PHE A 53 23.92 -4.57 -6.33
N HIS A 54 24.83 -4.92 -5.43
CA HIS A 54 24.53 -5.07 -4.01
C HIS A 54 24.06 -3.76 -3.37
N LEU A 55 24.72 -2.64 -3.69
CA LEU A 55 24.29 -1.31 -3.26
C LEU A 55 22.92 -0.94 -3.82
N LEU A 56 22.67 -1.18 -5.12
CA LEU A 56 21.37 -0.97 -5.75
C LEU A 56 20.27 -1.77 -5.03
N SER A 57 20.55 -3.05 -4.75
CA SER A 57 19.65 -3.93 -4.01
C SER A 57 19.28 -3.36 -2.65
N THR A 58 20.26 -2.84 -1.91
CA THR A 58 20.05 -2.22 -0.61
C THR A 58 19.15 -0.98 -0.71
N TRP A 59 19.34 -0.15 -1.74
CA TRP A 59 18.45 0.99 -2.00
C TRP A 59 17.04 0.56 -2.41
N CYS A 60 16.90 -0.47 -3.23
CA CYS A 60 15.60 -1.01 -3.61
C CYS A 60 14.81 -1.53 -2.41
N VAL A 61 15.48 -2.17 -1.44
CA VAL A 61 14.86 -2.56 -0.16
C VAL A 61 14.38 -1.33 0.60
N ALA A 62 15.24 -0.31 0.76
CA ALA A 62 14.86 0.91 1.46
C ALA A 62 13.66 1.63 0.81
N ILE A 63 13.64 1.72 -0.52
CA ILE A 63 12.54 2.33 -1.28
C ILE A 63 11.28 1.46 -1.16
N GLY A 64 11.39 0.15 -1.30
CA GLY A 64 10.29 -0.80 -1.16
C GLY A 64 9.60 -0.66 0.20
N SER A 65 10.36 -0.65 1.28
CA SER A 65 9.80 -0.49 2.63
C SER A 65 9.11 0.86 2.84
N ASN A 66 9.64 1.95 2.26
CA ASN A 66 8.98 3.25 2.31
C ASN A 66 7.69 3.28 1.47
N LEU A 67 7.66 2.63 0.31
CA LEU A 67 6.45 2.51 -0.51
C LEU A 67 5.38 1.67 0.19
N SER A 68 5.77 0.60 0.90
CA SER A 68 4.84 -0.19 1.71
C SER A 68 4.20 0.67 2.79
N ALA A 69 5.02 1.41 3.54
CA ALA A 69 4.54 2.35 4.55
C ALA A 69 3.60 3.41 3.96
N PHE A 70 3.92 3.95 2.78
CA PHE A 70 3.04 4.90 2.11
C PHE A 70 1.66 4.31 1.80
N TRP A 71 1.58 3.15 1.15
CA TRP A 71 0.30 2.58 0.73
C TRP A 71 -0.60 2.14 1.90
N ILE A 72 -0.01 1.55 2.95
CA ILE A 72 -0.79 1.19 4.14
C ILE A 72 -1.29 2.44 4.88
N LEU A 73 -0.51 3.53 4.89
CA LEU A 73 -0.91 4.79 5.51
C LEU A 73 -1.89 5.59 4.64
N VAL A 74 -1.90 5.42 3.32
CA VAL A 74 -2.97 5.91 2.44
C VAL A 74 -4.28 5.23 2.81
N ALA A 75 -4.29 3.90 2.93
CA ALA A 75 -5.48 3.15 3.33
C ALA A 75 -5.99 3.60 4.72
N ASN A 76 -5.09 3.72 5.70
CA ASN A 76 -5.44 4.19 7.04
C ASN A 76 -5.86 5.67 7.07
N GLY A 77 -5.22 6.52 6.29
CA GLY A 77 -5.53 7.94 6.18
C GLY A 77 -6.93 8.15 5.61
N TRP A 78 -7.30 7.37 4.60
CA TRP A 78 -8.65 7.39 4.02
C TRP A 78 -9.73 6.98 5.04
N MET A 79 -9.46 6.02 5.92
CA MET A 79 -10.40 5.65 7.00
C MET A 79 -10.69 6.82 7.95
N GLN A 80 -9.76 7.75 8.11
CA GLN A 80 -9.92 8.93 8.98
C GLN A 80 -10.48 10.15 8.25
N TYR A 81 -10.20 10.27 6.95
CA TYR A 81 -10.62 11.38 6.10
C TYR A 81 -11.08 10.85 4.74
N PRO A 82 -12.33 10.37 4.65
CA PRO A 82 -12.84 9.73 3.44
C PRO A 82 -13.08 10.78 2.35
N VAL A 83 -12.23 10.77 1.34
CA VAL A 83 -12.30 11.62 0.13
C VAL A 83 -12.23 10.78 -1.14
N GLY A 84 -12.51 11.39 -2.29
CA GLY A 84 -12.46 10.72 -3.59
C GLY A 84 -13.43 9.54 -3.72
N MET A 85 -14.54 9.54 -2.99
CA MET A 85 -15.55 8.47 -2.97
C MET A 85 -16.97 9.01 -3.03
N SER A 86 -17.91 8.20 -3.51
CA SER A 86 -19.34 8.47 -3.45
C SER A 86 -20.10 7.20 -3.10
N PHE A 87 -21.20 7.34 -2.34
CA PHE A 87 -22.08 6.21 -2.04
C PHE A 87 -22.96 5.90 -3.25
N ASN A 88 -23.01 4.63 -3.64
CA ASN A 88 -23.89 4.13 -4.70
C ASN A 88 -25.07 3.36 -4.06
N PRO A 89 -26.31 3.88 -4.15
CA PRO A 89 -27.49 3.21 -3.57
C PRO A 89 -27.83 1.87 -4.22
N ASP A 90 -27.47 1.65 -5.50
CA ASP A 90 -27.81 0.44 -6.24
C ASP A 90 -26.93 -0.74 -5.81
N THR A 91 -25.64 -0.47 -5.54
CA THR A 91 -24.67 -1.46 -5.04
C THR A 91 -24.53 -1.44 -3.52
N ALA A 92 -25.20 -0.49 -2.85
CA ALA A 92 -25.18 -0.24 -1.41
C ALA A 92 -23.77 -0.18 -0.79
N ARG A 93 -22.79 0.34 -1.55
CA ARG A 93 -21.39 0.50 -1.13
C ARG A 93 -20.82 1.86 -1.55
N ASN A 94 -19.68 2.23 -0.97
CA ASN A 94 -18.91 3.37 -1.45
C ASN A 94 -18.05 2.94 -2.65
N GLU A 95 -18.03 3.78 -3.68
CA GLU A 95 -17.26 3.57 -4.91
C GLU A 95 -16.26 4.70 -5.12
N MET A 96 -15.09 4.36 -5.64
CA MET A 96 -14.01 5.31 -5.88
C MET A 96 -14.36 6.24 -7.04
N GLN A 97 -14.29 7.55 -6.79
CA GLN A 97 -14.45 8.59 -7.81
C GLN A 97 -13.09 9.12 -8.29
N SER A 98 -12.12 9.25 -7.38
CA SER A 98 -10.80 9.80 -7.69
C SER A 98 -9.71 9.11 -6.89
N PHE A 99 -8.90 8.32 -7.59
CA PHE A 99 -7.75 7.64 -6.99
C PHE A 99 -6.71 8.61 -6.43
N PHE A 100 -6.43 9.70 -7.15
CA PHE A 100 -5.42 10.67 -6.73
C PHE A 100 -5.84 11.48 -5.50
N GLU A 101 -7.14 11.76 -5.34
CA GLU A 101 -7.63 12.41 -4.11
C GLU A 101 -7.46 11.52 -2.87
N VAL A 102 -7.64 10.20 -3.04
CA VAL A 102 -7.41 9.21 -1.97
C VAL A 102 -5.91 9.13 -1.66
N ALA A 103 -5.09 8.89 -2.68
CA ALA A 103 -3.66 8.64 -2.53
C ALA A 103 -2.86 9.86 -2.05
N LEU A 104 -3.24 11.06 -2.47
CA LEU A 104 -2.55 12.31 -2.13
C LEU A 104 -3.35 13.17 -1.14
N SER A 105 -4.23 12.54 -0.36
CA SER A 105 -4.97 13.26 0.68
C SER A 105 -4.01 13.88 1.71
N PRO A 106 -4.34 15.05 2.28
CA PRO A 106 -3.47 15.71 3.26
C PRO A 106 -3.22 14.85 4.50
N VAL A 107 -4.18 14.01 4.87
CA VAL A 107 -4.05 13.08 6.00
C VAL A 107 -3.12 11.92 5.68
N ALA A 108 -3.19 11.34 4.47
CA ALA A 108 -2.25 10.29 4.05
C ALA A 108 -0.81 10.82 4.02
N ILE A 109 -0.60 12.00 3.42
CA ILE A 109 0.72 12.64 3.36
C ILE A 109 1.25 12.96 4.76
N SER A 110 0.41 13.57 5.61
CA SER A 110 0.82 13.91 6.98
C SER A 110 1.16 12.69 7.82
N LYS A 111 0.43 11.58 7.66
CA LYS A 111 0.71 10.32 8.37
C LYS A 111 1.99 9.66 7.89
N PHE A 112 2.26 9.71 6.59
CA PHE A 112 3.47 9.13 6.01
C PHE A 112 4.74 9.89 6.42
N LEU A 113 4.65 11.23 6.56
CA LEU A 113 5.80 12.06 6.90
C LEU A 113 6.10 12.19 8.41
N HIS A 114 5.16 11.80 9.28
CA HIS A 114 5.31 11.85 10.74
C HIS A 114 6.08 10.64 11.27
#